data_AF-A0A3D5L5C3-F1
#
_entry.id   AF-A0A3D5L5C3-F1
#
_cell.length_a   1.000
_cell.length_b   1.000
_cell.length_c   1.000
_cell.angle_alpha   90.00
_cell.angle_beta   90.00
_cell.angle_gamma   90.00
#
_symmetry.space_group_name_H-M   'P 1'
#
loop_
_entity.id
_entity.type
_entity.pdbx_description
1 polymer ?
#
loop_
_entity_poly.entity_id
_entity_poly.type
_entity_poly.pdbx_seq_one_letter_code
_entity_poly.pdbx_strand_id
1 'polypeptide(L)' 'MKQIKNSEYEEYQKYLRDKNNGRILTPDGLRLICQANNYDAEKIGKHFLEVLPKILQAEK' A
#
# COMPACT_ATOMS: atom_id res chain seq x y z
N MET A 1 15.32 20.33 -16.18
CA MET A 1 14.16 19.76 -15.44
C MET A 1 13.56 18.66 -16.30
N LYS A 2 13.38 17.44 -15.77
CA LYS A 2 12.64 16.40 -16.52
C LYS A 2 11.16 16.83 -16.56
N GLN A 3 10.61 17.00 -17.76
CA GLN A 3 9.15 17.13 -17.92
C GLN A 3 8.53 15.75 -17.69
N ILE A 4 7.69 15.67 -16.67
CA ILE A 4 6.90 14.48 -16.37
C ILE A 4 5.82 14.37 -17.45
N LYS A 5 5.63 13.17 -18.02
CA LYS A 5 4.56 12.96 -19.01
C LYS A 5 3.20 13.03 -18.29
N ASN A 6 2.16 13.54 -18.96
CA ASN A 6 0.81 13.63 -18.37
C ASN A 6 0.31 12.30 -17.79
N SER A 7 0.67 11.18 -18.40
CA SER A 7 0.35 9.83 -17.92
C SER A 7 0.97 9.50 -16.56
N GLU A 8 2.24 9.87 -16.34
CA GLU A 8 2.93 9.64 -15.06
C GLU A 8 2.36 10.53 -13.96
N TYR A 9 1.94 11.76 -14.33
CA TYR A 9 1.25 12.66 -13.42
C TYR A 9 -0.13 12.11 -13.00
N GLU A 10 -0.89 11.57 -13.94
CA GLU A 10 -2.19 10.94 -13.65
C GLU A 10 -2.07 9.71 -12.75
N GLU A 11 -1.08 8.83 -13.00
CA GLU A 11 -0.80 7.69 -12.12
C GLU A 11 -0.42 8.14 -10.70
N TYR A 12 0.40 9.18 -10.58
CA TYR A 12 0.78 9.75 -9.30
C TYR A 12 -0.43 10.33 -8.54
N GLN A 13 -1.31 11.05 -9.24
CA GLN A 13 -2.56 11.57 -8.64
C GLN A 13 -3.49 10.45 -8.17
N LYS A 14 -3.60 9.37 -8.95
CA LYS A 14 -4.37 8.18 -8.56
C LYS A 14 -3.78 7.51 -7.31
N TYR A 15 -2.46 7.37 -7.24
CA TYR A 15 -1.76 6.87 -6.05
C TYR A 15 -2.05 7.74 -4.81
N LEU A 16 -1.93 9.07 -4.92
CA LEU A 16 -2.23 9.98 -3.82
C LEU A 16 -3.68 9.87 -3.35
N ARG A 17 -4.62 9.75 -4.29
CA ARG A 17 -6.04 9.56 -3.99
C ARG A 17 -6.30 8.25 -3.26
N ASP A 18 -5.76 7.14 -3.75
CA ASP A 18 -5.96 5.83 -3.13
C ASP A 18 -5.31 5.78 -1.74
N LYS A 19 -4.12 6.37 -1.59
CA LYS A 19 -3.43 6.53 -0.29
C LYS A 19 -4.27 7.34 0.71
N ASN A 20 -4.79 8.50 0.30
CA ASN A 20 -5.56 9.38 1.18
C ASN A 20 -6.94 8.82 1.55
N ASN A 21 -7.51 7.94 0.73
CA ASN A 21 -8.81 7.32 1.01
C ASN A 21 -8.70 5.95 1.68
N GLY A 22 -7.55 5.61 2.27
CA GLY A 22 -7.35 4.35 2.99
C GLY A 22 -7.39 3.11 2.10
N ARG A 23 -7.30 3.25 0.77
CA ARG A 23 -7.16 2.13 -0.17
C ARG A 23 -5.70 1.68 -0.24
N ILE A 24 -5.13 1.39 0.93
CA ILE A 24 -3.75 0.93 1.10
C ILE A 24 -3.52 -0.41 0.40
N LEU A 25 -4.58 -1.21 0.23
CA LEU A 25 -4.54 -2.49 -0.46
C LEU A 25 -4.89 -2.36 -1.94
N THR A 26 -4.12 -1.57 -2.69
CA THR A 26 -4.18 -1.65 -4.16
C THR A 26 -3.78 -3.07 -4.63
N PRO A 27 -4.18 -3.54 -5.82
CA PRO A 27 -3.77 -4.85 -6.33
C PRO A 27 -2.25 -5.07 -6.29
N ASP A 28 -1.48 -4.03 -6.58
CA ASP A 28 -0.02 -4.07 -6.54
C ASP A 28 0.52 -4.10 -5.09
N GLY A 29 -0.09 -3.33 -4.18
CA GLY A 29 0.22 -3.40 -2.75
C GLY A 29 -0.06 -4.78 -2.16
N LEU A 30 -1.18 -5.40 -2.52
CA LEU A 30 -1.51 -6.77 -2.12
C LEU A 30 -0.49 -7.77 -2.67
N ARG A 31 -0.14 -7.68 -3.96
CA ARG A 31 0.88 -8.54 -4.59
C ARG A 31 2.23 -8.43 -3.90
N LEU A 32 2.67 -7.21 -3.58
CA LEU A 32 3.92 -6.97 -2.87
C LEU A 32 3.94 -7.67 -1.50
N ILE A 33 2.89 -7.51 -0.70
CA ILE A 33 2.77 -8.13 0.63
C ILE A 33 2.77 -9.66 0.52
N CYS A 34 2.02 -10.20 -0.44
CA CYS A 34 1.97 -11.65 -0.67
C CYS A 34 3.35 -12.20 -1.09
N GLN A 35 4.04 -11.53 -2.03
CA GLN A 35 5.39 -11.94 -2.46
C GLN A 35 6.40 -11.89 -1.33
N ALA A 36 6.39 -10.81 -0.53
CA ALA A 36 7.30 -10.65 0.61
C ALA A 36 7.13 -11.73 1.67
N ASN A 37 5.94 -12.32 1.78
CA ASN A 37 5.63 -13.41 2.71
C ASN A 37 5.58 -14.77 2.02
N ASN A 38 6.15 -14.92 0.82
CA ASN A 38 6.16 -16.18 0.04
C ASN A 38 4.78 -16.81 -0.19
N TYR A 39 3.73 -16.00 -0.25
CA TYR A 39 2.33 -16.43 -0.35
C TYR A 39 1.89 -17.35 0.81
N ASP A 40 2.61 -17.32 1.94
CA ASP A 40 2.25 -18.04 3.16
C ASP A 40 1.14 -17.29 3.89
N ALA A 41 -0.05 -17.89 3.96
CA ALA A 41 -1.22 -17.29 4.55
C ALA A 41 -1.03 -16.92 6.04
N GLU A 42 -0.30 -17.75 6.80
CA GLU A 42 -0.08 -17.51 8.23
C GLU A 42 0.86 -16.32 8.44
N LYS A 43 1.94 -16.23 7.66
CA LYS A 43 2.88 -15.10 7.72
C LYS A 43 2.21 -13.79 7.30
N ILE A 44 1.41 -13.83 6.24
CA ILE A 44 0.64 -12.67 5.79
C ILE A 44 -0.31 -12.20 6.89
N GLY A 45 -1.09 -13.10 7.48
CA GLY A 45 -2.01 -12.78 8.57
C GLY A 45 -1.30 -12.17 9.77
N LYS A 46 -0.17 -12.76 10.20
CA LYS A 46 0.66 -12.23 11.29
C LYS A 46 1.17 -10.83 10.97
N HIS A 47 1.69 -10.61 9.76
CA HIS A 47 2.20 -9.31 9.34
C HIS A 47 1.15 -8.20 9.47
N PHE A 48 -0.09 -8.44 9.02
CA PHE A 48 -1.17 -7.46 9.17
C PHE A 48 -1.50 -7.17 10.64
N LEU A 49 -1.58 -8.22 11.47
CA LEU A 49 -1.90 -8.07 12.89
C LEU A 49 -0.80 -7.35 13.69
N GLU A 50 0.46 -7.47 13.27
CA GLU A 50 1.58 -6.74 13.88
C GLU A 50 1.65 -5.26 13.45
N VAL A 51 1.18 -4.95 12.23
CA VAL A 51 1.16 -3.58 11.69
C VAL A 51 -0.05 -2.79 12.21
N LEU A 52 -1.19 -3.45 12.40
CA LEU A 52 -2.44 -2.79 12.83
C LEU A 52 -2.27 -1.91 14.11
N PRO A 53 -1.60 -2.35 15.18
CA PRO A 53 -1.39 -1.51 16.37
C PRO A 53 -0.62 -0.22 16.07
N LYS A 54 0.33 -0.24 15.13
CA LYS A 54 1.13 0.94 14.76
C LYS A 54 0.30 1.98 14.02
N ILE A 55 -0.63 1.52 13.18
CA ILE A 55 -1.58 2.39 12.49
C ILE A 55 -2.52 3.03 13.51
N LEU A 56 -3.13 2.23 14.39
CA LEU A 56 -4.05 2.72 15.42
C LEU A 56 -3.40 3.67 16.44
N GLN A 57 -2.08 3.57 16.65
CA GLN A 57 -1.32 4.53 17.46
C GLN A 57 -1.08 5.86 16.75
N ALA A 58 -0.89 5.84 15.42
CA ALA A 58 -0.67 7.05 14.62
C ALA A 58 -1.96 7.85 14.36
N GLU A 59 -3.12 7.24 14.56
CA GLU A 59 -4.44 7.88 14.45
C GLU A 59 -4.89 8.60 15.73
N LYS A 60 -4.15 8.45 16.84
CA LYS A 60 -4.38 9.15 18.11
C LYS A 60 -3.57 10.43 18.20
#